data_AF-A0A1S2JYW8-F1
#
_entry.id   AF-A0A1S2JYW8-F1
#
_cell.length_a   1.000
_cell.length_b   1.000
_cell.length_c   1.000
_cell.angle_alpha   90.00
_cell.angle_beta   90.00
_cell.angle_gamma   90.00
#
_symmetry.space_group_name_H-M   'P 1'
#
loop_
_entity.id
_entity.type
_entity.pdbx_description
1 polymer ?
#
loop_
_entity_poly.entity_id
_entity_poly.type
_entity_poly.pdbx_seq_one_letter_code
_entity_poly.pdbx_strand_id
1 'polypeptide(L)'
;MDCRISRTSALPGFADQELHVYTSVDRADFPFTHGGSAYASTTTFFSGGSSGAVTGAYQAWTWLPPACSDRDLVRVVATVTSEHPADRRALAGLTVDTANRLMDGAGCDAPRLTAPSAVGSAPDERRSDPQALCGVDGFSLPASSTGPTANVREIAPASRGPVWSCFVALDDDSGESARGRGFATYAVVQEPALVAGMKRSDAFSENSPVAGWKVSGFDDLHVVADCDGTDTYFAMEVGPQLTRTWEVPGSPGSSDLFAAFVSAVGEEYGCSGITGQRTATPVVDDEGGAG
;
A
#
# COMPACT_ATOMS: atom_id res chain seq x y z
N MET A 1 -14.38 18.28 6.64
CA MET A 1 -14.84 19.47 5.88
C MET A 1 -14.33 19.28 4.47
N ASP A 2 -15.22 19.11 3.49
CA ASP A 2 -14.82 18.94 2.10
C ASP A 2 -14.91 20.29 1.38
N CYS A 3 -13.76 20.87 1.06
CA CYS A 3 -13.68 21.96 0.09
C CYS A 3 -13.39 21.33 -1.28
N ARG A 4 -14.31 21.50 -2.24
CA ARG A 4 -14.17 20.96 -3.60
C ARG A 4 -14.14 22.10 -4.60
N ILE A 5 -13.07 22.15 -5.39
CA ILE A 5 -12.95 23.06 -6.54
C ILE A 5 -13.01 22.20 -7.80
N SER A 6 -14.02 22.41 -8.65
CA SER A 6 -14.07 21.86 -10.01
C SER A 6 -13.84 22.98 -11.02
N ARG A 7 -13.01 22.72 -12.03
CA ARG A 7 -12.84 23.60 -13.19
C ARG A 7 -12.98 22.77 -14.45
N THR A 8 -13.94 23.14 -15.29
CA THR A 8 -14.17 22.54 -16.60
C THR A 8 -13.61 23.46 -17.69
N SER A 9 -12.91 22.90 -18.66
CA SER A 9 -12.51 23.60 -19.88
C SER A 9 -13.16 22.90 -21.07
N ALA A 10 -14.04 23.61 -21.78
CA ALA A 10 -14.64 23.17 -23.02
C ALA A 10 -13.91 23.84 -24.19
N LEU A 11 -13.22 23.05 -25.02
CA LEU A 11 -12.64 23.52 -26.27
C LEU A 11 -13.46 22.92 -27.43
N PRO A 12 -13.97 23.71 -28.39
CA PRO A 12 -14.72 23.19 -29.53
C PRO A 12 -13.92 22.12 -30.28
N GLY A 13 -14.49 20.91 -30.39
CA GLY A 13 -13.85 19.76 -31.06
C GLY A 13 -13.01 18.84 -30.15
N PHE A 14 -12.96 19.10 -28.85
CA PHE A 14 -12.30 18.24 -27.86
C PHE A 14 -13.30 17.84 -26.76
N ALA A 15 -13.10 16.68 -26.14
CA ALA A 15 -13.83 16.34 -24.94
C ALA A 15 -13.51 17.32 -23.79
N ASP A 16 -14.50 17.56 -22.94
CA ASP A 16 -14.35 18.42 -21.77
C ASP A 16 -13.28 17.85 -20.84
N GLN A 17 -12.33 18.69 -20.46
CA GLN A 17 -11.38 18.38 -19.39
C GLN A 17 -11.92 18.92 -18.07
N GLU A 18 -11.97 18.05 -17.07
CA GLU A 18 -12.39 18.43 -15.72
C GLU A 18 -11.28 18.14 -14.71
N LEU A 19 -10.90 19.15 -13.93
CA LEU A 19 -9.99 19.01 -12.80
C LEU A 19 -10.77 19.22 -11.50
N HIS A 20 -10.74 18.23 -10.61
CA HIS A 20 -11.23 18.34 -9.25
C HIS A 20 -10.06 18.37 -8.28
N VAL A 21 -10.08 19.33 -7.36
CA VAL A 21 -9.15 19.36 -6.22
C VAL A 21 -9.97 19.39 -4.93
N TYR A 22 -9.65 18.49 -4.01
CA TYR A 22 -10.30 18.42 -2.70
C TYR A 22 -9.32 18.00 -1.62
N THR A 23 -9.74 18.17 -0.37
CA THR A 23 -9.02 17.69 0.81
C THR A 23 -9.81 16.58 1.48
N SER A 24 -9.13 15.56 1.98
CA SER A 24 -9.72 14.55 2.86
C SER A 24 -8.91 14.44 4.15
N VAL A 25 -9.55 13.98 5.21
CA VAL A 25 -8.89 13.60 6.47
C VAL A 25 -8.93 12.09 6.52
N ASP A 26 -7.76 11.47 6.45
CA ASP A 26 -7.61 10.03 6.27
C ASP A 26 -6.52 9.51 7.21
N ARG A 27 -6.64 8.25 7.63
CA ARG A 27 -5.56 7.54 8.31
C ARG A 27 -4.34 7.50 7.39
N ALA A 28 -3.14 7.72 7.93
CA ALA A 28 -1.92 7.84 7.11
C ALA A 28 -1.58 6.57 6.29
N ASP A 29 -2.08 5.42 6.71
CA ASP A 29 -1.95 4.15 6.00
C ASP A 29 -3.07 3.87 4.98
N PHE A 30 -4.05 4.77 4.80
CA PHE A 30 -5.13 4.62 3.82
C PHE A 30 -4.69 4.12 2.42
N PRO A 31 -3.55 4.57 1.84
CA PRO A 31 -3.09 4.08 0.54
C PRO A 31 -2.76 2.59 0.52
N PHE A 32 -2.48 2.01 1.68
CA PHE A 32 -2.09 0.62 1.88
C PHE A 32 -3.22 -0.21 2.47
N THR A 33 -4.42 0.36 2.64
CA THR A 33 -5.60 -0.37 3.10
C THR A 33 -6.61 -0.60 1.98
N HIS A 34 -7.69 -1.36 2.23
CA HIS A 34 -8.72 -1.72 1.24
C HIS A 34 -9.23 -0.55 0.36
N GLY A 35 -9.29 0.66 0.91
CA GLY A 35 -9.71 1.86 0.17
C GLY A 35 -8.67 2.36 -0.85
N GLY A 36 -7.39 2.17 -0.58
CA GLY A 36 -6.26 2.58 -1.44
C GLY A 36 -5.65 1.45 -2.25
N SER A 37 -5.72 0.21 -1.78
CA SER A 37 -5.07 -0.97 -2.37
C SER A 37 -5.59 -1.33 -3.76
N ALA A 38 -6.84 -0.99 -4.06
CA ALA A 38 -7.43 -1.09 -5.40
C ALA A 38 -6.64 -0.31 -6.48
N TYR A 39 -5.80 0.65 -6.06
CA TYR A 39 -4.98 1.47 -6.94
C TYR A 39 -3.50 1.09 -6.90
N ALA A 40 -3.08 0.13 -6.07
CA ALA A 40 -1.66 -0.17 -5.85
C ALA A 40 -0.93 -0.55 -7.14
N SER A 41 -1.59 -1.31 -8.02
CA SER A 41 -1.08 -1.71 -9.34
C SER A 41 -0.78 -0.55 -10.29
N THR A 42 -1.36 0.63 -10.05
CA THR A 42 -1.21 1.81 -10.91
C THR A 42 -0.63 3.01 -10.17
N THR A 43 -0.23 2.84 -8.92
CA THR A 43 0.23 3.93 -8.05
C THR A 43 1.75 3.99 -8.01
N THR A 44 2.27 5.20 -8.15
CA THR A 44 3.70 5.53 -8.01
C THR A 44 3.87 6.52 -6.88
N PHE A 45 4.54 6.09 -5.81
CA PHE A 45 4.79 6.92 -4.64
C PHE A 45 5.99 7.87 -4.84
N PHE A 46 5.96 8.99 -4.14
CA PHE A 46 7.08 9.91 -4.02
C PHE A 46 7.27 10.34 -2.55
N SER A 47 8.52 10.57 -2.16
CA SER A 47 8.95 10.81 -0.77
C SER A 47 10.16 11.79 -0.70
N GLY A 48 10.56 12.17 0.52
CA GLY A 48 11.76 12.98 0.82
C GLY A 48 11.52 14.48 1.01
N GLY A 49 10.79 15.13 0.10
CA GLY A 49 10.38 16.55 0.23
C GLY A 49 8.88 16.75 0.47
N SER A 50 8.10 15.73 0.14
CA SER A 50 6.67 15.60 0.38
C SER A 50 6.33 14.11 0.30
N SER A 51 5.27 13.68 1.00
CA SER A 51 4.77 12.31 0.93
C SER A 51 3.52 12.28 0.08
N GLY A 52 3.54 11.52 -1.01
CA GLY A 52 2.44 11.51 -1.95
C GLY A 52 2.49 10.35 -2.93
N ALA A 53 1.52 10.30 -3.83
CA ALA A 53 1.58 9.40 -4.97
C ALA A 53 0.79 9.93 -6.17
N VAL A 54 1.07 9.33 -7.32
CA VAL A 54 0.28 9.49 -8.55
C VAL A 54 -0.28 8.13 -8.93
N THR A 55 -1.59 8.07 -9.15
CA THR A 55 -2.31 6.89 -9.61
C THR A 55 -2.66 7.07 -11.09
N GLY A 56 -2.06 6.23 -11.93
CA GLY A 56 -2.18 6.33 -13.38
C GLY A 56 -1.66 7.67 -13.89
N ALA A 57 -2.47 8.36 -14.71
CA ALA A 57 -2.18 9.71 -15.21
C ALA A 57 -3.32 10.69 -14.91
N TYR A 58 -4.15 10.36 -13.93
CA TYR A 58 -5.44 11.02 -13.70
C TYR A 58 -5.65 11.43 -12.24
N GLN A 59 -4.88 10.90 -11.30
CA GLN A 59 -5.02 11.25 -9.91
C GLN A 59 -3.65 11.43 -9.25
N ALA A 60 -3.51 12.47 -8.44
CA ALA A 60 -2.38 12.64 -7.54
C ALA A 60 -2.87 13.00 -6.15
N TRP A 61 -2.07 12.69 -5.15
CA TRP A 61 -2.32 13.15 -3.79
C TRP A 61 -1.03 13.44 -3.03
N THR A 62 -1.15 14.29 -2.02
CA THR A 62 -0.05 14.69 -1.14
C THR A 62 -0.57 14.85 0.29
N TRP A 63 0.14 14.30 1.26
CA TRP A 63 -0.14 14.50 2.66
C TRP A 63 0.41 15.83 3.16
N LEU A 64 -0.36 16.50 4.00
CA LEU A 64 0.18 17.52 4.88
C LEU A 64 1.01 16.83 5.99
N PRO A 65 2.05 17.51 6.51
CA PRO A 65 2.84 16.98 7.61
C PRO A 65 1.98 16.72 8.86
N PRO A 66 2.37 15.77 9.74
CA PRO A 66 1.66 15.53 11.00
C PRO A 66 1.49 16.77 11.88
N ALA A 67 2.37 17.77 11.78
CA ALA A 67 2.22 19.03 12.53
C ALA A 67 0.99 19.87 12.10
N CYS A 68 0.34 19.54 10.98
CA CYS A 68 -0.87 20.19 10.50
C CYS A 68 -2.17 19.56 11.01
N SER A 69 -2.10 18.48 11.78
CA SER A 69 -3.29 17.82 12.32
C SER A 69 -3.01 17.15 13.67
N ASP A 70 -4.04 17.10 14.51
CA ASP A 70 -3.91 16.54 15.85
C ASP A 70 -3.97 15.01 15.88
N ARG A 71 -4.57 14.39 14.85
CA ARG A 71 -4.87 12.96 14.77
C ARG A 71 -4.51 12.40 13.39
N ASP A 72 -5.53 12.10 12.59
CA ASP A 72 -5.41 11.66 11.20
C ASP A 72 -4.82 12.76 10.31
N LEU A 73 -4.26 12.38 9.17
CA LEU A 73 -3.57 13.30 8.28
C LEU A 73 -4.54 13.94 7.28
N VAL A 74 -4.24 15.17 6.91
CA VAL A 74 -4.94 15.85 5.81
C VAL A 74 -4.25 15.48 4.50
N ARG A 75 -5.01 14.97 3.53
CA ARG A 75 -4.56 14.68 2.18
C ARG A 75 -5.17 15.67 1.21
N VAL A 76 -4.35 16.25 0.35
CA VAL A 76 -4.81 16.96 -0.84
C VAL A 76 -4.88 15.97 -1.98
N VAL A 77 -6.00 15.94 -2.69
CA VAL A 77 -6.23 15.06 -3.84
C VAL A 77 -6.59 15.92 -5.05
N ALA A 78 -5.95 15.64 -6.18
CA ALA A 78 -6.32 16.17 -7.48
C ALA A 78 -6.72 15.03 -8.41
N THR A 79 -7.87 15.13 -9.06
CA THR A 79 -8.33 14.20 -10.10
C THR A 79 -8.61 14.92 -11.41
N VAL A 80 -8.22 14.31 -12.52
CA VAL A 80 -8.43 14.81 -13.87
C VAL A 80 -9.26 13.81 -14.65
N THR A 81 -10.39 14.26 -15.16
CA THR A 81 -11.14 13.56 -16.20
C THR A 81 -10.75 14.16 -17.55
N SER A 82 -10.10 13.37 -18.39
CA SER A 82 -9.66 13.79 -19.73
C SER A 82 -9.48 12.59 -20.65
N GLU A 83 -9.64 12.79 -21.95
CA GLU A 83 -9.26 11.81 -22.98
C GLU A 83 -7.74 11.64 -23.09
N HIS A 84 -6.96 12.59 -22.57
CA HIS A 84 -5.51 12.56 -22.63
C HIS A 84 -4.89 12.40 -21.23
N PRO A 85 -3.85 11.57 -21.09
CA PRO A 85 -3.09 11.47 -19.84
C PRO A 85 -2.56 12.84 -19.40
N ALA A 86 -2.76 13.20 -18.13
CA ALA A 86 -2.14 14.39 -17.58
C ALA A 86 -0.64 14.14 -17.30
N ASP A 87 0.15 15.20 -17.31
CA ASP A 87 1.54 15.14 -16.86
C ASP A 87 1.57 14.81 -15.36
N ARG A 88 2.16 13.65 -15.02
CA ARG A 88 2.22 13.14 -13.64
C ARG A 88 2.96 14.08 -12.69
N ARG A 89 4.04 14.70 -13.16
CA ARG A 89 4.83 15.64 -12.36
C ARG A 89 4.04 16.92 -12.12
N ALA A 90 3.31 17.41 -13.12
CA ALA A 90 2.44 18.58 -12.98
C ALA A 90 1.29 18.30 -12.00
N LEU A 91 0.70 17.10 -12.02
CA LEU A 91 -0.32 16.70 -11.06
C LEU A 91 0.22 16.63 -9.62
N ALA A 92 1.37 16.00 -9.42
CA ALA A 92 2.03 15.97 -8.11
C ALA A 92 2.42 17.39 -7.63
N GLY A 93 2.91 18.24 -8.55
CA GLY A 93 3.20 19.65 -8.26
C GLY A 93 1.96 20.42 -7.82
N LEU A 94 0.82 20.21 -8.48
CA LEU A 94 -0.46 20.84 -8.12
C LEU A 94 -0.90 20.47 -6.70
N THR A 95 -0.79 19.20 -6.30
CA THR A 95 -1.20 18.76 -4.95
C THR A 95 -0.26 19.30 -3.88
N VAL A 96 1.05 19.35 -4.16
CA VAL A 96 2.05 19.93 -3.25
C VAL A 96 1.86 21.45 -3.10
N ASP A 97 1.64 22.18 -4.20
CA ASP A 97 1.39 23.62 -4.15
C ASP A 97 0.10 23.95 -3.39
N THR A 98 -0.94 23.13 -3.59
CA THR A 98 -2.21 23.27 -2.87
C THR A 98 -2.03 22.95 -1.38
N ALA A 99 -1.28 21.90 -1.04
CA ALA A 99 -0.96 21.56 0.34
C ALA A 99 -0.20 22.72 1.04
N ASN A 100 0.81 23.29 0.38
CA ASN A 100 1.54 24.44 0.92
C ASN A 100 0.62 25.66 1.17
N ARG A 101 -0.33 25.94 0.28
CA ARG A 101 -1.31 27.03 0.51
C ARG A 101 -2.23 26.75 1.69
N LEU A 102 -2.63 25.49 1.89
CA LEU A 102 -3.42 25.09 3.05
C LEU A 102 -2.61 25.21 4.34
N MET A 103 -1.33 24.82 4.32
CA MET A 103 -0.40 24.98 5.44
C MET A 103 -0.23 26.45 5.81
N ASP A 104 0.00 27.32 4.81
CA ASP A 104 0.14 28.76 5.00
C ASP A 104 -1.15 29.37 5.58
N GLY A 105 -2.32 28.94 5.09
CA GLY A 105 -3.63 29.42 5.56
C GLY A 105 -4.02 28.92 6.95
N ALA A 106 -3.61 27.70 7.32
CA ALA A 106 -3.85 27.10 8.63
C ALA A 106 -2.82 27.53 9.68
N GLY A 107 -1.70 28.14 9.27
CA GLY A 107 -0.60 28.48 10.18
C GLY A 107 0.13 27.25 10.72
N CYS A 108 0.26 26.19 9.92
CA CYS A 108 0.98 24.99 10.33
C CYS A 108 2.45 25.31 10.63
N ASP A 109 2.95 24.86 11.78
CA ASP A 109 4.38 24.90 12.09
C ASP A 109 5.09 23.69 11.48
N ALA A 110 5.31 23.75 10.16
CA ALA A 110 6.04 22.73 9.42
C ALA A 110 6.83 23.32 8.26
N PRO A 111 7.96 22.69 7.85
CA PRO A 111 8.68 23.09 6.66
C PRO A 111 7.79 23.03 5.42
N ARG A 112 8.02 23.96 4.49
CA ARG A 112 7.34 23.96 3.20
C ARG A 112 7.64 22.68 2.44
N LEU A 113 6.60 22.06 1.89
CA LEU A 113 6.71 20.85 1.08
C LEU A 113 7.37 21.17 -0.26
N THR A 114 8.18 20.23 -0.75
CA THR A 114 8.84 20.31 -2.06
C THR A 114 8.23 19.30 -3.03
N ALA A 115 7.87 19.77 -4.22
CA ALA A 115 7.33 18.92 -5.27
C ALA A 115 8.43 17.99 -5.83
N PRO A 116 8.09 16.74 -6.18
CA PRO A 116 9.07 15.83 -6.78
C PRO A 116 9.58 16.38 -8.12
N SER A 117 10.90 16.26 -8.35
CA SER A 117 11.53 16.67 -9.61
C SER A 117 11.16 15.75 -10.78
N ALA A 118 10.79 14.50 -10.48
CA ALA A 118 10.28 13.52 -11.42
C ALA A 118 9.28 12.59 -10.71
N VAL A 119 8.29 12.10 -11.46
CA VAL A 119 7.40 11.02 -11.03
C VAL A 119 7.43 9.95 -12.12
N GLY A 120 7.82 8.73 -11.73
CA GLY A 120 7.94 7.61 -12.65
C GLY A 120 6.60 7.12 -13.21
N SER A 121 6.67 6.10 -14.05
CA SER A 121 5.52 5.24 -14.33
C SER A 121 5.33 4.21 -13.23
N ALA A 122 4.08 3.76 -13.09
CA ALA A 122 3.81 2.55 -12.35
C ALA A 122 4.66 1.41 -12.95
N PRO A 123 5.19 0.50 -12.11
CA PRO A 123 5.94 -0.64 -12.62
C PRO A 123 5.09 -1.49 -13.57
N ASP A 124 5.72 -2.09 -14.56
CA ASP A 124 5.04 -3.03 -15.44
C ASP A 124 4.69 -4.31 -14.70
N GLU A 125 3.53 -4.86 -15.02
CA GLU A 125 3.15 -6.19 -14.57
C GLU A 125 4.04 -7.24 -15.21
N ARG A 126 4.51 -8.19 -14.40
CA ARG A 126 5.35 -9.29 -14.84
C ARG A 126 4.85 -10.63 -14.31
N ARG A 127 5.19 -11.70 -15.02
CA ARG A 127 5.03 -13.06 -14.50
C ARG A 127 6.10 -13.31 -13.45
N SER A 128 5.71 -14.02 -12.40
CA SER A 128 6.59 -14.39 -11.29
C SER A 128 6.46 -15.86 -10.95
N ASP A 129 7.51 -16.38 -10.32
CA ASP A 129 7.47 -17.68 -9.67
C ASP A 129 6.73 -17.52 -8.33
N PRO A 130 5.69 -18.32 -8.02
CA PRO A 130 5.05 -18.30 -6.69
C PRO A 130 6.03 -18.53 -5.53
N GLN A 131 7.21 -19.11 -5.79
CA GLN A 131 8.26 -19.32 -4.79
C GLN A 131 9.26 -18.17 -4.65
N ALA A 132 9.16 -17.14 -5.50
CA ALA A 132 10.00 -15.95 -5.46
C ALA A 132 9.18 -14.73 -5.90
N LEU A 133 8.52 -14.10 -4.92
CA LEU A 133 7.59 -13.00 -5.18
C LEU A 133 8.10 -11.66 -4.71
N CYS A 134 7.68 -10.62 -5.42
CA CYS A 134 7.90 -9.23 -5.09
C CYS A 134 9.38 -8.83 -5.03
N GLY A 135 10.29 -9.67 -5.54
CA GLY A 135 11.73 -9.51 -5.33
C GLY A 135 12.12 -9.50 -3.84
N VAL A 136 11.40 -10.25 -3.00
CA VAL A 136 11.73 -10.48 -1.59
C VAL A 136 12.30 -11.88 -1.43
N ASP A 137 13.53 -11.97 -0.95
CA ASP A 137 14.21 -13.25 -0.78
C ASP A 137 13.50 -14.09 0.29
N GLY A 138 13.20 -15.34 -0.04
CA GLY A 138 12.48 -16.26 0.85
C GLY A 138 10.98 -16.02 0.97
N PHE A 139 10.42 -15.04 0.26
CA PHE A 139 8.97 -14.83 0.23
C PHE A 139 8.28 -15.63 -0.88
N SER A 140 7.41 -16.54 -0.47
CA SER A 140 6.68 -17.45 -1.35
C SER A 140 5.20 -17.53 -0.98
N LEU A 141 4.34 -17.74 -1.97
CA LEU A 141 2.96 -18.14 -1.73
C LEU A 141 2.86 -19.67 -1.51
N PRO A 142 2.10 -20.12 -0.50
CA PRO A 142 1.85 -21.54 -0.30
C PRO A 142 1.16 -22.20 -1.49
N ALA A 143 1.56 -23.44 -1.79
CA ALA A 143 0.99 -24.21 -2.90
C ALA A 143 -0.52 -24.45 -2.73
N SER A 144 -1.03 -24.53 -1.49
CA SER A 144 -2.47 -24.66 -1.20
C SER A 144 -3.28 -23.43 -1.63
N SER A 145 -2.66 -22.23 -1.64
CA SER A 145 -3.32 -20.99 -2.08
C SER A 145 -3.29 -20.79 -3.59
N THR A 146 -2.32 -21.39 -4.27
CA THR A 146 -2.01 -21.07 -5.68
C THR A 146 -2.34 -22.22 -6.63
N GLY A 147 -2.28 -23.46 -6.14
CA GLY A 147 -2.39 -24.66 -6.97
C GLY A 147 -1.06 -25.00 -7.67
N PRO A 148 -0.90 -26.24 -8.17
CA PRO A 148 0.38 -26.74 -8.70
C PRO A 148 0.84 -26.09 -10.01
N THR A 149 -0.01 -25.31 -10.68
CA THR A 149 0.26 -24.68 -11.98
C THR A 149 -0.01 -23.18 -11.97
N ALA A 150 0.04 -22.55 -10.80
CA ALA A 150 -0.35 -21.15 -10.65
C ALA A 150 0.55 -20.23 -11.45
N ASN A 151 -0.03 -19.55 -12.43
CA ASN A 151 0.62 -18.44 -13.10
C ASN A 151 0.42 -17.22 -12.22
N VAL A 152 1.44 -16.81 -11.47
CA VAL A 152 1.39 -15.62 -10.63
C VAL A 152 1.88 -14.41 -11.42
N ARG A 153 1.22 -13.28 -11.24
CA ARG A 153 1.66 -11.98 -11.74
C ARG A 153 1.89 -11.03 -10.59
N GLU A 154 2.89 -10.18 -10.73
CA GLU A 154 3.17 -9.14 -9.75
C GLU A 154 3.46 -7.79 -10.41
N ILE A 155 3.19 -6.73 -9.66
CA ILE A 155 3.62 -5.37 -9.94
C ILE A 155 4.36 -4.89 -8.70
N ALA A 156 5.67 -4.75 -8.82
CA ALA A 156 6.53 -4.25 -7.75
C ALA A 156 7.66 -3.39 -8.32
N PRO A 157 7.95 -2.22 -7.71
CA PRO A 157 9.13 -1.43 -8.05
C PRO A 157 10.42 -2.26 -7.93
N ALA A 158 11.38 -2.02 -8.81
CA ALA A 158 12.66 -2.74 -8.80
C ALA A 158 13.51 -2.45 -7.56
N SER A 159 13.39 -1.24 -7.00
CA SER A 159 14.09 -0.81 -5.79
C SER A 159 13.11 -0.57 -4.65
N ARG A 160 13.48 -0.98 -3.44
CA ARG A 160 12.74 -0.63 -2.22
C ARG A 160 13.10 0.78 -1.79
N GLY A 161 12.17 1.71 -1.96
CA GLY A 161 12.27 3.08 -1.46
C GLY A 161 11.62 3.22 -0.07
N PRO A 162 11.50 4.47 0.44
CA PRO A 162 10.81 4.75 1.71
C PRO A 162 9.33 4.36 1.71
N VAL A 163 8.74 4.18 0.53
CA VAL A 163 7.42 3.61 0.33
C VAL A 163 7.54 2.58 -0.78
N TRP A 164 7.18 1.34 -0.47
CA TRP A 164 7.22 0.23 -1.40
C TRP A 164 5.94 -0.59 -1.29
N SER A 165 5.45 -1.06 -2.44
CA SER A 165 4.29 -1.94 -2.50
C SER A 165 4.46 -2.98 -3.59
N CYS A 166 3.96 -4.18 -3.34
CA CYS A 166 3.86 -5.26 -4.31
C CYS A 166 2.41 -5.70 -4.42
N PHE A 167 1.85 -5.54 -5.61
CA PHE A 167 0.55 -6.11 -5.95
C PHE A 167 0.76 -7.49 -6.55
N VAL A 168 0.03 -8.49 -6.06
CA VAL A 168 0.08 -9.88 -6.54
C VAL A 168 -1.30 -10.26 -7.06
N ALA A 169 -1.35 -10.89 -8.23
CA ALA A 169 -2.55 -11.46 -8.83
C ALA A 169 -2.31 -12.87 -9.35
N LEU A 170 -3.34 -13.70 -9.33
CA LEU A 170 -3.34 -15.00 -9.97
C LEU A 170 -3.88 -14.86 -11.41
N ASP A 171 -3.23 -15.51 -12.36
CA ASP A 171 -3.73 -15.65 -13.73
C ASP A 171 -4.65 -16.88 -13.80
N ASP A 172 -5.78 -16.78 -13.09
CA ASP A 172 -6.85 -17.76 -12.97
C ASP A 172 -8.07 -17.36 -13.84
N ASP A 173 -9.16 -18.12 -13.77
CA ASP A 173 -10.41 -17.81 -14.49
C ASP A 173 -11.26 -16.70 -13.84
N SER A 174 -10.68 -15.92 -12.92
CA SER A 174 -11.39 -14.83 -12.27
C SER A 174 -11.78 -13.72 -13.25
N GLY A 175 -12.95 -13.14 -13.02
CA GLY A 175 -13.43 -11.99 -13.80
C GLY A 175 -12.53 -10.76 -13.62
N GLU A 176 -12.59 -9.84 -14.59
CA GLU A 176 -11.75 -8.64 -14.67
C GLU A 176 -11.73 -7.82 -13.37
N SER A 177 -12.88 -7.67 -12.70
CA SER A 177 -12.97 -6.96 -11.42
C SER A 177 -12.17 -7.63 -10.30
N ALA A 178 -12.10 -8.96 -10.28
CA ALA A 178 -11.32 -9.70 -9.30
C ALA A 178 -9.83 -9.62 -9.62
N ARG A 179 -9.44 -9.75 -10.90
CA ARG A 179 -8.05 -9.56 -11.35
C ARG A 179 -7.52 -8.16 -11.04
N GLY A 180 -8.33 -7.12 -11.24
CA GLY A 180 -7.95 -5.74 -10.94
C GLY A 180 -7.70 -5.46 -9.45
N ARG A 181 -8.24 -6.28 -8.54
CA ARG A 181 -7.98 -6.22 -7.09
C ARG A 181 -7.04 -7.32 -6.58
N GLY A 182 -6.71 -8.28 -7.44
CA GLY A 182 -5.67 -9.28 -7.22
C GLY A 182 -5.93 -10.28 -6.11
N PHE A 183 -4.83 -10.89 -5.70
CA PHE A 183 -4.71 -11.85 -4.62
C PHE A 183 -4.39 -11.15 -3.30
N ALA A 184 -3.34 -10.34 -3.29
CA ALA A 184 -2.96 -9.52 -2.14
C ALA A 184 -2.11 -8.34 -2.58
N THR A 185 -2.10 -7.28 -1.77
CA THR A 185 -1.13 -6.20 -1.88
C THR A 185 -0.31 -6.13 -0.61
N TYR A 186 1.01 -6.23 -0.73
CA TYR A 186 1.95 -6.09 0.37
C TYR A 186 2.58 -4.71 0.32
N ALA A 187 2.86 -4.10 1.48
CA ALA A 187 3.56 -2.83 1.54
C ALA A 187 4.59 -2.77 2.67
N VAL A 188 5.64 -1.98 2.43
CA VAL A 188 6.65 -1.58 3.41
C VAL A 188 6.81 -0.07 3.35
N VAL A 189 6.72 0.60 4.50
CA VAL A 189 6.77 2.05 4.60
C VAL A 189 7.72 2.47 5.72
N GLN A 190 8.77 3.20 5.35
CA GLN A 190 9.73 3.86 6.24
C GLN A 190 9.69 5.39 6.10
N GLU A 191 8.78 5.94 5.28
CA GLU A 191 8.61 7.38 5.13
C GLU A 191 8.18 8.02 6.47
N PRO A 192 9.02 8.88 7.10
CA PRO A 192 8.79 9.32 8.46
C PRO A 192 7.48 10.07 8.66
N ALA A 193 7.04 10.86 7.68
CA ALA A 193 5.79 11.60 7.79
C ALA A 193 4.57 10.68 7.84
N LEU A 194 4.59 9.58 7.05
CA LEU A 194 3.52 8.59 7.05
C LEU A 194 3.50 7.79 8.35
N VAL A 195 4.65 7.27 8.77
CA VAL A 195 4.73 6.45 9.99
C VAL A 195 4.38 7.27 11.24
N ALA A 196 4.85 8.51 11.33
CA ALA A 196 4.46 9.42 12.41
C ALA A 196 2.97 9.75 12.37
N GLY A 197 2.37 9.89 11.19
CA GLY A 197 0.93 10.06 11.03
C GLY A 197 0.13 8.82 11.47
N MET A 198 0.61 7.61 11.18
CA MET A 198 -0.02 6.36 11.61
C MET A 198 -0.07 6.29 13.14
N LYS A 199 1.05 6.58 13.82
CA LYS A 199 1.17 6.56 15.28
C LYS A 199 0.28 7.59 16.00
N ARG A 200 -0.22 8.61 15.30
CA ARG A 200 -1.14 9.62 15.85
C ARG A 200 -2.62 9.27 15.70
N SER A 201 -2.95 8.27 14.91
CA SER A 201 -4.35 7.89 14.70
C SER A 201 -4.93 7.28 15.98
N ASP A 202 -6.19 7.59 16.30
CA ASP A 202 -6.89 7.02 17.46
C ASP A 202 -7.03 5.49 17.38
N ALA A 203 -6.95 4.93 16.18
CA ALA A 203 -7.01 3.49 15.94
C ALA A 203 -5.65 2.79 16.16
N PHE A 204 -4.56 3.54 16.34
CA PHE A 204 -3.23 2.98 16.52
C PHE A 204 -3.07 2.45 17.95
N SER A 205 -2.53 1.24 18.06
CA SER A 205 -2.26 0.56 19.32
C SER A 205 -0.76 0.36 19.50
N GLU A 206 -0.24 0.80 20.65
CA GLU A 206 1.11 0.45 21.11
C GLU A 206 1.21 -1.01 21.59
N ASN A 207 0.06 -1.64 21.88
CA ASN A 207 0.03 -3.07 22.19
C ASN A 207 0.12 -3.88 20.90
N SER A 208 0.92 -4.93 20.92
CA SER A 208 1.09 -5.78 19.75
C SER A 208 -0.21 -6.47 19.34
N PRO A 209 -0.64 -6.31 18.08
CA PRO A 209 -1.79 -7.04 17.54
C PRO A 209 -1.45 -8.49 17.17
N VAL A 210 -0.16 -8.86 17.15
CA VAL A 210 0.31 -10.20 16.77
C VAL A 210 0.99 -10.88 17.95
N ALA A 211 0.44 -12.02 18.37
CA ALA A 211 0.95 -12.74 19.53
C ALA A 211 2.42 -13.18 19.33
N GLY A 212 3.29 -12.83 20.29
CA GLY A 212 4.70 -13.18 20.28
C GLY A 212 5.60 -12.16 19.58
N TRP A 213 5.04 -11.21 18.83
CA TRP A 213 5.81 -10.14 18.23
C TRP A 213 5.90 -8.92 19.16
N LYS A 214 7.02 -8.21 19.06
CA LYS A 214 7.21 -6.91 19.71
C LYS A 214 7.03 -5.80 18.66
N VAL A 215 5.77 -5.61 18.26
CA VAL A 215 5.35 -4.62 17.28
C VAL A 215 4.17 -3.80 17.82
N SER A 216 3.90 -2.66 17.20
CA SER A 216 2.68 -1.85 17.40
C SER A 216 1.87 -1.88 16.10
N GLY A 217 0.71 -1.23 16.02
CA GLY A 217 -0.05 -1.18 14.76
C GLY A 217 -1.54 -1.01 14.93
N PHE A 218 -2.29 -1.36 13.89
CA PHE A 218 -3.75 -1.28 13.86
C PHE A 218 -4.40 -2.63 14.10
N ASP A 219 -3.90 -3.68 13.43
CA ASP A 219 -4.41 -5.04 13.49
C ASP A 219 -3.31 -6.04 13.07
N ASP A 220 -3.65 -7.31 12.92
CA ASP A 220 -2.72 -8.39 12.62
C ASP A 220 -2.23 -8.41 11.17
N LEU A 221 -2.65 -7.46 10.33
CA LEU A 221 -2.19 -7.25 8.95
C LEU A 221 -1.54 -5.88 8.72
N HIS A 222 -1.49 -5.03 9.74
CA HIS A 222 -1.02 -3.64 9.66
C HIS A 222 -0.19 -3.28 10.90
N VAL A 223 1.11 -3.55 10.85
CA VAL A 223 2.01 -3.44 12.01
C VAL A 223 3.16 -2.47 11.77
N VAL A 224 3.64 -1.85 12.84
CA VAL A 224 4.88 -1.07 12.89
C VAL A 224 5.90 -1.78 13.76
N ALA A 225 7.05 -2.10 13.19
CA ALA A 225 8.18 -2.69 13.89
C ALA A 225 9.37 -1.72 13.92
N ASP A 226 10.20 -1.84 14.95
CA ASP A 226 11.53 -1.23 14.95
C ASP A 226 12.50 -2.13 14.16
N CYS A 227 13.05 -1.57 13.09
CA CYS A 227 13.98 -2.24 12.19
C CYS A 227 15.28 -1.44 12.16
N ASP A 228 16.27 -1.89 12.93
CA ASP A 228 17.52 -1.18 13.20
C ASP A 228 17.35 0.31 13.57
N GLY A 229 16.39 0.59 14.48
CA GLY A 229 16.10 1.96 14.92
C GLY A 229 15.24 2.77 13.96
N THR A 230 14.76 2.18 12.87
CA THR A 230 13.82 2.80 11.93
C THR A 230 12.44 2.17 12.09
N ASP A 231 11.45 2.98 12.48
CA ASP A 231 10.06 2.54 12.48
C ASP A 231 9.64 2.17 11.05
N THR A 232 9.27 0.92 10.86
CA THR A 232 8.89 0.36 9.57
C THR A 232 7.49 -0.22 9.66
N TYR A 233 6.58 0.34 8.86
CA TYR A 233 5.22 -0.14 8.74
C TYR A 233 5.12 -1.22 7.67
N PHE A 234 4.47 -2.33 8.00
CA PHE A 234 4.16 -3.44 7.13
C PHE A 234 2.64 -3.56 6.99
N ALA A 235 2.17 -3.75 5.77
CA ALA A 235 0.76 -3.98 5.48
C ALA A 235 0.55 -5.17 4.55
N MET A 236 -0.57 -5.87 4.71
CA MET A 236 -1.14 -6.73 3.69
C MET A 236 -2.63 -6.48 3.52
N GLU A 237 -3.03 -6.20 2.29
CA GLU A 237 -4.42 -6.10 1.90
C GLU A 237 -4.87 -7.34 1.13
N VAL A 238 -6.01 -7.88 1.56
CA VAL A 238 -6.59 -9.10 1.01
C VAL A 238 -7.39 -8.79 -0.25
N GLY A 239 -6.96 -9.37 -1.36
CA GLY A 239 -7.67 -9.31 -2.63
C GLY A 239 -8.75 -10.39 -2.75
N PRO A 240 -9.74 -10.20 -3.64
CA PRO A 240 -10.83 -11.16 -3.82
C PRO A 240 -10.37 -12.54 -4.33
N GLN A 241 -9.19 -12.65 -4.95
CA GLN A 241 -8.66 -13.97 -5.36
C GLN A 241 -8.22 -14.79 -4.15
N LEU A 242 -7.62 -14.17 -3.13
CA LEU A 242 -7.21 -14.87 -1.90
C LEU A 242 -8.43 -15.41 -1.16
N THR A 243 -9.51 -14.64 -1.03
CA THR A 243 -10.74 -15.08 -0.34
C THR A 243 -11.31 -16.37 -0.92
N ARG A 244 -11.20 -16.60 -2.23
CA ARG A 244 -11.67 -17.84 -2.88
C ARG A 244 -10.85 -19.06 -2.50
N THR A 245 -9.56 -18.86 -2.17
CA THR A 245 -8.69 -19.98 -1.77
C THR A 245 -9.08 -20.57 -0.41
N TRP A 246 -9.81 -19.83 0.42
CA TRP A 246 -10.29 -20.32 1.72
C TRP A 246 -11.36 -21.40 1.60
N GLU A 247 -11.94 -21.59 0.41
CA GLU A 247 -12.80 -22.74 0.12
C GLU A 247 -11.99 -24.05 0.01
N VAL A 248 -10.67 -23.97 -0.15
CA VAL A 248 -9.76 -25.13 -0.21
C VAL A 248 -9.27 -25.48 1.20
N PRO A 249 -9.48 -26.71 1.68
CA PRO A 249 -8.97 -27.15 2.98
C PRO A 249 -7.46 -27.00 3.11
N GLY A 250 -6.99 -26.46 4.23
CA GLY A 250 -5.56 -26.26 4.49
C GLY A 250 -4.95 -25.03 3.83
N SER A 251 -5.75 -24.16 3.20
CA SER A 251 -5.29 -22.84 2.77
C SER A 251 -4.90 -21.98 3.98
N PRO A 252 -3.75 -21.30 3.95
CA PRO A 252 -3.32 -20.38 5.00
C PRO A 252 -4.31 -19.22 5.16
N GLY A 253 -4.45 -18.74 6.40
CA GLY A 253 -5.17 -17.50 6.67
C GLY A 253 -4.40 -16.28 6.18
N SER A 254 -5.06 -15.12 6.13
CA SER A 254 -4.41 -13.85 5.80
C SER A 254 -3.25 -13.54 6.75
N SER A 255 -3.42 -13.78 8.05
CA SER A 255 -2.41 -13.50 9.07
C SER A 255 -1.17 -14.39 8.91
N ASP A 256 -1.33 -15.64 8.44
CA ASP A 256 -0.20 -16.53 8.14
C ASP A 256 0.61 -16.04 6.93
N LEU A 257 -0.09 -15.61 5.87
CA LEU A 257 0.54 -15.03 4.68
C LEU A 257 1.28 -13.73 5.00
N PHE A 258 0.66 -12.87 5.82
CA PHE A 258 1.31 -11.65 6.29
C PHE A 258 2.51 -11.95 7.17
N ALA A 259 2.41 -12.92 8.09
CA ALA A 259 3.53 -13.32 8.93
C ALA A 259 4.71 -13.85 8.10
N ALA A 260 4.45 -14.63 7.06
CA ALA A 260 5.47 -15.11 6.12
C ALA A 260 6.14 -13.94 5.38
N PHE A 261 5.34 -12.98 4.87
CA PHE A 261 5.86 -11.77 4.23
C PHE A 261 6.76 -10.97 5.18
N VAL A 262 6.24 -10.58 6.35
CA VAL A 262 6.95 -9.75 7.34
C VAL A 262 8.19 -10.45 7.89
N SER A 263 8.18 -11.78 8.03
CA SER A 263 9.38 -12.52 8.45
C SER A 263 10.48 -12.45 7.38
N ALA A 264 10.12 -12.64 6.11
CA ALA A 264 11.08 -12.60 5.00
C ALA A 264 11.65 -11.19 4.80
N VAL A 265 10.77 -10.18 4.68
CA VAL A 265 11.22 -8.81 4.44
C VAL A 265 11.83 -8.19 5.69
N GLY A 266 11.30 -8.50 6.89
CA GLY A 266 11.78 -7.93 8.14
C GLY A 266 13.23 -8.31 8.47
N GLU A 267 13.68 -9.49 8.04
CA GLU A 267 15.09 -9.90 8.15
C GLU A 267 16.00 -8.97 7.35
N GLU A 268 15.62 -8.61 6.11
CA GLU A 268 16.38 -7.71 5.25
C GLU A 268 16.48 -6.28 5.81
N TYR A 269 15.49 -5.88 6.64
CA TYR A 269 15.45 -4.57 7.30
C TYR A 269 16.01 -4.57 8.73
N GLY A 270 16.43 -5.71 9.29
CA GLY A 270 16.98 -5.79 10.65
C GLY A 270 15.93 -5.69 11.76
N CYS A 271 14.71 -6.17 11.52
CA CYS A 271 13.61 -6.06 12.48
C CYS A 271 13.74 -7.09 13.63
N SER A 272 14.32 -6.66 14.75
CA SER A 272 14.59 -7.53 15.92
C SER A 272 13.35 -7.94 16.73
N GLY A 273 12.24 -7.21 16.59
CA GLY A 273 10.97 -7.48 17.30
C GLY A 273 10.08 -8.52 16.62
N ILE A 274 10.44 -8.97 15.41
CA ILE A 274 9.71 -9.97 14.65
C ILE A 274 10.42 -11.31 14.85
N THR A 275 9.76 -12.23 15.55
CA THR A 275 10.29 -13.59 15.80
C THR A 275 9.51 -14.59 14.94
N GLY A 276 10.16 -15.25 13.97
CA GLY A 276 9.59 -16.39 13.23
C GLY A 276 9.56 -17.68 14.08
N GLN A 277 8.72 -18.69 13.86
CA GLN A 277 7.89 -19.09 12.71
C GLN A 277 6.59 -19.77 13.18
N ARG A 278 5.56 -19.82 12.33
CA ARG A 278 4.89 -21.10 12.04
C ARG A 278 4.85 -21.30 10.53
N THR A 279 5.77 -22.09 10.02
CA THR A 279 5.47 -22.96 8.88
C THR A 279 4.08 -23.55 9.12
N ALA A 280 3.19 -23.44 8.13
CA ALA A 280 1.92 -24.15 8.13
C ALA A 280 2.17 -25.57 8.62
N THR A 281 1.60 -25.93 9.77
CA THR A 281 1.71 -27.29 10.30
C THR A 281 1.22 -28.22 9.20
N PRO A 282 2.00 -29.20 8.75
CA PRO A 282 1.45 -30.23 7.88
C PRO A 282 0.33 -30.89 8.69
N VAL A 283 -0.88 -30.91 8.14
CA VAL A 283 -1.93 -31.79 8.63
C VAL A 283 -1.36 -33.19 8.49
N VAL A 284 -0.98 -33.80 9.61
CA VAL A 284 -0.65 -35.21 9.66
C VAL A 284 -1.99 -35.91 9.58
N ASP A 285 -2.29 -36.49 8.42
CA ASP A 285 -3.35 -37.46 8.28
C ASP A 285 -3.05 -38.63 9.23
N ASP A 286 -3.85 -38.77 10.27
CA ASP A 286 -3.81 -39.91 11.18
C ASP A 286 -4.55 -41.08 10.49
N GLU A 287 -3.91 -41.64 9.45
CA GLU A 287 -4.25 -42.96 8.94
C GLU A 287 -3.46 -44.03 9.72
N GLY A 288 -4.17 -44.77 10.58
CA GLY A 288 -3.92 -46.20 10.74
C GLY A 288 -3.34 -46.65 12.07
N GLY A 289 -4.19 -47.27 12.88
CA GLY A 289 -3.76 -48.04 14.05
C GLY A 289 -4.84 -48.94 14.61
N ALA A 290 -5.36 -49.85 13.79
CA ALA A 290 -6.11 -51.00 14.28
C ALA A 290 -5.21 -51.90 15.13
N GLY A 291 -5.70 -52.27 16.32
CA GLY A 291 -5.14 -53.29 17.22
C GLY A 291 -6.18 -53.67 18.26
#